data_AF-A0A973YPG3-F1
#
_entry.id   AF-A0A973YPG3-F1
#
_cell.length_a   1.000
_cell.length_b   1.000
_cell.length_c   1.000
_cell.angle_alpha   90.00
_cell.angle_beta   90.00
_cell.angle_gamma   90.00
#
_symmetry.space_group_name_H-M   'P 1'
#
loop_
_entity.id
_entity.type
_entity.pdbx_description
1 polymer ?
#
loop_
_entity_poly.entity_id
_entity_poly.type
_entity_poly.pdbx_seq_one_letter_code
_entity_poly.pdbx_strand_id
1 'polypeptide(L)' 'MGDVRRSNLALVLGKIAEAPAGTHPSRAQVAAASGLTKASVSSLVGDLLDAGIIREVGLNP' A
#
# COMPACT_ATOMS: atom_id res chain seq x y z
N MET A 1 2.62 2.62 -20.12
CA MET A 1 2.14 1.71 -19.05
C MET A 1 2.93 1.84 -17.75
N GLY A 2 4.23 2.16 -17.78
CA GLY A 2 5.01 2.42 -16.56
C GLY A 2 4.49 3.60 -15.72
N ASP A 3 3.94 4.64 -16.34
CA ASP A 3 3.45 5.83 -15.62
C ASP A 3 2.23 5.55 -14.75
N VAL A 4 1.31 4.68 -15.20
CA VAL A 4 0.14 4.28 -14.40
C VAL A 4 0.59 3.47 -13.19
N ARG A 5 1.53 2.54 -13.36
CA ARG A 5 2.06 1.74 -12.24
C ARG A 5 2.82 2.61 -11.24
N ARG A 6 3.63 3.55 -11.72
CA ARG A 6 4.33 4.52 -10.87
C ARG A 6 3.36 5.44 -10.13
N SER A 7 2.31 5.93 -10.80
CA SER A 7 1.26 6.73 -10.17
C SER A 7 0.52 5.94 -9.09
N ASN A 8 0.17 4.69 -9.37
CA ASN A 8 -0.49 3.82 -8.39
C ASN A 8 0.42 3.48 -7.20
N LEU A 9 1.73 3.28 -7.41
CA LEU A 9 2.70 3.10 -6.33
C LEU A 9 2.74 4.34 -5.42
N ALA A 10 2.82 5.53 -6.01
CA ALA A 10 2.81 6.78 -5.26
C ALA A 10 1.51 6.95 -4.46
N LEU A 11 0.36 6.62 -5.06
CA LEU A 11 -0.94 6.66 -4.40
C LEU A 11 -1.00 5.68 -3.22
N VAL A 12 -0.60 4.42 -3.43
CA VAL A 12 -0.59 3.39 -2.37
C VAL A 12 0.34 3.79 -1.23
N LEU A 13 1.55 4.25 -1.53
CA LEU A 13 2.51 4.71 -0.53
C LEU A 13 1.98 5.92 0.24
N GLY A 14 1.36 6.89 -0.46
CA GLY A 14 0.70 8.04 0.15
C GLY A 14 -0.39 7.63 1.14
N LYS A 15 -1.24 6.66 0.78
CA LYS A 15 -2.28 6.14 1.70
C LYS A 15 -1.73 5.42 2.91
N ILE A 16 -0.58 4.77 2.81
CA ILE A 16 0.10 4.18 3.96
C ILE A 16 0.69 5.28 4.86
N ALA A 17 1.30 6.32 4.27
CA ALA A 17 1.94 7.42 5.00
C ALA A 17 0.95 8.41 5.64
N GLU A 18 -0.26 8.55 5.08
CA GLU A 18 -1.35 9.37 5.64
C GLU A 18 -2.00 8.72 6.88
N ALA A 19 -1.71 7.45 7.17
CA ALA A 19 -2.26 6.79 8.34
C ALA A 19 -1.77 7.48 9.64
N PRO A 20 -2.64 7.62 10.67
CA PRO A 20 -2.23 8.18 11.95
C PRO A 20 -1.03 7.43 12.56
N ALA A 21 -0.20 8.14 13.31
CA ALA A 21 0.96 7.54 13.98
C ALA A 21 0.55 6.32 14.82
N GLY A 22 1.27 5.20 14.65
CA GLY A 22 0.97 3.92 15.32
C GLY A 22 -0.19 3.13 14.70
N THR A 23 -0.85 3.64 13.66
CA THR A 23 -1.85 2.89 12.90
C THR A 23 -1.21 2.27 11.67
N HIS A 24 -1.46 0.99 11.45
CA HIS A 24 -0.94 0.25 10.31
C HIS A 24 -2.10 -0.26 9.46
N PRO A 25 -2.41 0.39 8.32
CA PRO A 25 -3.52 -0.02 7.50
C PRO A 25 -3.24 -1.38 6.84
N SER A 26 -4.21 -2.28 6.90
CA SER A 26 -4.18 -3.53 6.15
C SER A 26 -4.23 -3.29 4.64
N ARG A 27 -3.74 -4.24 3.83
CA ARG A 27 -3.84 -4.19 2.37
C ARG A 27 -5.28 -3.98 1.89
N ALA A 28 -6.26 -4.53 2.60
CA ALA A 28 -7.68 -4.35 2.29
C ALA A 28 -8.16 -2.91 2.54
N GLN A 29 -7.73 -2.29 3.65
CA GLN A 29 -8.05 -0.89 3.94
C GLN A 29 -7.37 0.05 2.93
N VAL A 30 -6.13 -0.24 2.54
CA VAL A 30 -5.43 0.53 1.50
C VAL A 30 -6.18 0.45 0.17
N ALA A 31 -6.66 -0.73 -0.24
CA ALA A 31 -7.47 -0.88 -1.45
C ALA A 31 -8.77 -0.08 -1.41
N ALA A 32 -9.47 -0.07 -0.27
CA ALA A 32 -10.66 0.74 -0.09
C ALA A 32 -10.34 2.25 -0.16
N ALA A 33 -9.25 2.70 0.47
CA ALA A 33 -8.85 4.10 0.52
C ALA A 33 -8.26 4.62 -0.81
N SER A 34 -7.66 3.75 -1.62
CA SER A 34 -7.06 4.10 -2.90
C SER A 34 -8.00 3.89 -4.09
N GLY A 35 -9.14 3.22 -3.91
CA GLY A 35 -10.06 2.84 -4.99
C GLY A 35 -9.49 1.80 -5.97
N LEU A 36 -8.37 1.16 -5.61
CA LEU A 36 -7.74 0.13 -6.44
C LEU A 36 -8.27 -1.26 -6.09
N THR A 37 -8.15 -2.21 -7.01
CA THR A 37 -8.52 -3.59 -6.72
C THR A 37 -7.58 -4.20 -5.67
N LYS A 38 -8.08 -5.15 -4.88
CA LYS A 38 -7.27 -5.89 -3.89
C LYS A 38 -6.04 -6.56 -4.53
N ALA A 39 -6.20 -7.10 -5.74
CA ALA A 39 -5.11 -7.72 -6.49
C ALA A 39 -4.02 -6.71 -6.86
N SER A 40 -4.41 -5.54 -7.39
CA SER A 40 -3.46 -4.46 -7.71
C SER A 40 -2.73 -3.98 -6.46
N VAL A 41 -3.45 -3.74 -5.36
CA VAL A 41 -2.81 -3.33 -4.11
C VAL A 41 -1.85 -4.39 -3.58
N SER A 42 -2.21 -5.67 -3.64
CA SER A 42 -1.31 -6.75 -3.20
C SER A 42 -0.01 -6.76 -4.00
N SER A 43 -0.07 -6.58 -5.32
CA SER A 43 1.13 -6.50 -6.17
C SER A 43 1.97 -5.25 -5.86
N LEU A 44 1.34 -4.08 -5.71
CA LEU A 44 2.05 -2.81 -5.46
C LEU A 44 2.69 -2.79 -4.06
N VAL A 45 1.99 -3.32 -3.05
CA VAL A 45 2.54 -3.51 -1.70
C VAL A 45 3.72 -4.48 -1.75
N GLY A 46 3.63 -5.55 -2.54
CA GLY A 46 4.75 -6.45 -2.81
C GLY A 46 5.98 -5.71 -3.32
N ASP A 47 5.82 -4.88 -4.35
CA ASP A 47 6.95 -4.09 -4.89
C ASP A 47 7.56 -3.15 -3.83
N LEU A 48 6.73 -2.52 -2.99
CA LEU A 48 7.19 -1.60 -1.95
C LEU A 48 7.93 -2.34 -0.82
N LEU A 49 7.50 -3.57 -0.50
CA LEU A 49 8.17 -4.46 0.45
C LEU A 49 9.52 -4.91 -0.12
N ASP A 50 9.55 -5.37 -1.36
CA ASP A 50 10.77 -5.83 -2.04
C ASP A 50 11.80 -4.68 -2.17
N ALA A 51 11.32 -3.45 -2.37
CA ALA A 51 12.16 -2.25 -2.38
C ALA A 51 12.56 -1.75 -0.98
N GLY A 52 12.04 -2.34 0.10
CA GLY A 52 12.34 -1.96 1.49
C GLY A 52 11.77 -0.61 1.94
N ILE A 53 10.80 -0.06 1.19
CA ILE A 53 10.19 1.25 1.47
C ILE A 53 9.18 1.16 2.61
N ILE A 54 8.48 0.03 2.71
CA ILE A 54 7.52 -0.26 3.79
C ILE A 54 7.87 -1.58 4.46
N ARG A 55 7.29 -1.80 5.65
CA ARG A 55 7.30 -3.11 6.31
C ARG A 55 5.89 -3.52 6.67
N GLU A 56 5.62 -4.81 6.53
CA GLU A 56 4.41 -5.41 7.04
C GLU A 56 4.62 -5.69 8.53
N VAL A 57 3.85 -5.00 9.37
CA VAL A 57 3.70 -5.37 10.77
C VAL A 57 2.59 -6.43 10.81
N GLY A 58 2.82 -7.52 11.54
CA GLY A 58 1.98 -8.72 11.48
C GLY A 58 0.50 -8.50 11.82
N LEU A 59 -0.23 -9.60 11.96
CA LEU A 59 -1.63 -9.55 12.38
C LEU A 59 -1.73 -8.82 13.72
N ASN A 60 -2.47 -7.70 13.75
CA ASN A 60 -2.92 -7.09 15.00
C ASN A 60 -3.59 -8.21 15.82
N PRO A 61 -3.17 -8.47 17.06
CA PRO A 61 -3.76 -9.53 17.88
C PRO A 61 -5.26 -9.35 18.08
#